data_AF-K9X3P1-F1
#
_entry.id   AF-K9X3P1-F1
#
_cell.length_a   1.000
_cell.length_b   1.000
_cell.length_c   1.000
_cell.angle_alpha   90.00
_cell.angle_beta   90.00
_cell.angle_gamma   90.00
#
_symmetry.space_group_name_H-M   'P 1'
#
loop_
_entity.id
_entity.type
_entity.pdbx_description
1 polymer ?
#
loop_
_entity_poly.entity_id
_entity_poly.type
_entity_poly.pdbx_seq_one_letter_code
_entity_poly.pdbx_strand_id
1 'polypeptide(L)'
;MNNIEKALEILQLTQDGDKLSPRQLKLLEMSVNGFLSEVGQESFSELHKKVLGGNYQEWFHDIEGLTKDHHGYIYWKGDHVEHYSFRGDYEVEKAAAQELAARCKHLEAIGVEPSVITAIWQWEEYQNITPAQSN
;
A
#
# COMPACT_ATOMS: atom_id res chain seq x y z
N MET A 1 -15.84 -1.97 -24.41
CA MET A 1 -15.71 -2.80 -23.20
C MET A 1 -16.63 -2.26 -22.13
N ASN A 2 -17.56 -3.07 -21.64
CA ASN A 2 -18.46 -2.70 -20.55
C ASN A 2 -17.76 -2.83 -19.18
N ASN A 3 -18.42 -2.40 -18.10
CA ASN A 3 -17.81 -2.42 -16.76
C ASN A 3 -17.56 -3.84 -16.22
N ILE A 4 -18.36 -4.83 -16.62
CA ILE A 4 -18.19 -6.23 -16.21
C ILE A 4 -16.90 -6.80 -16.80
N GLU A 5 -16.67 -6.58 -18.09
CA GLU A 5 -15.45 -7.01 -18.79
C GLU A 5 -14.21 -6.36 -18.16
N LYS A 6 -14.24 -5.05 -17.91
CA LYS A 6 -13.15 -4.34 -17.20
C LYS A 6 -12.89 -4.89 -15.80
N ALA A 7 -13.95 -5.20 -15.06
CA ALA A 7 -13.84 -5.74 -13.70
C ALA A 7 -13.19 -7.13 -13.70
N LEU A 8 -13.55 -7.99 -14.65
CA LEU A 8 -12.93 -9.31 -14.79
C LEU A 8 -11.44 -9.21 -15.11
N GLU A 9 -11.04 -8.31 -16.02
CA GLU A 9 -9.62 -8.07 -16.32
C GLU A 9 -8.86 -7.54 -15.10
N ILE A 10 -9.47 -6.60 -14.35
CA ILE A 10 -8.88 -6.11 -13.11
C ILE A 10 -8.63 -7.27 -12.15
N LEU A 11 -9.66 -8.05 -11.81
CA LEU A 11 -9.54 -9.16 -10.86
C LEU A 11 -8.46 -10.16 -11.29
N GLN A 12 -8.44 -10.53 -12.57
CA GLN A 12 -7.48 -11.49 -13.09
C GLN A 12 -6.02 -10.99 -12.95
N LEU A 13 -5.79 -9.69 -13.14
CA LEU A 13 -4.46 -9.08 -13.04
C LEU A 13 -4.06 -8.72 -11.61
N THR A 14 -5.01 -8.63 -10.68
CA THR A 14 -4.79 -8.27 -9.28
C THR A 14 -4.89 -9.46 -8.32
N GLN A 15 -4.67 -10.68 -8.81
CA GLN A 15 -4.78 -11.92 -8.01
C GLN A 15 -6.16 -12.05 -7.36
N ASP A 16 -7.20 -12.06 -8.19
CA ASP A 16 -8.61 -12.11 -7.78
C ASP A 16 -9.02 -10.97 -6.83
N GLY A 17 -8.32 -9.83 -6.92
CA GLY A 17 -8.59 -8.65 -6.10
C GLY A 17 -7.72 -8.51 -4.86
N ASP A 18 -6.88 -9.48 -4.52
CA ASP A 18 -6.02 -9.43 -3.33
C ASP A 18 -5.01 -8.27 -3.35
N LYS A 19 -4.68 -7.77 -4.54
CA LYS A 19 -3.82 -6.58 -4.68
C LYS A 19 -4.58 -5.25 -4.59
N LEU A 20 -5.91 -5.26 -4.60
CA LEU A 20 -6.71 -4.03 -4.55
C LEU A 20 -6.96 -3.60 -3.10
N SER A 21 -6.92 -2.29 -2.81
CA SER A 21 -7.43 -1.84 -1.51
C SER A 21 -8.94 -2.04 -1.37
N PRO A 22 -9.45 -2.03 -0.12
CA PRO A 22 -10.89 -1.98 0.13
C PRO A 22 -11.63 -0.87 -0.62
N ARG A 23 -11.01 0.30 -0.80
CA ARG A 23 -11.62 1.42 -1.55
C ARG A 23 -11.82 1.05 -3.02
N GLN A 24 -10.86 0.37 -3.61
CA GLN A 24 -10.90 -0.01 -5.02
C GLN A 24 -11.76 -1.24 -5.28
N LEU A 25 -11.77 -2.20 -4.34
CA LEU A 25 -12.77 -3.27 -4.33
C LEU A 25 -14.18 -2.69 -4.29
N LYS A 26 -14.41 -1.65 -3.48
CA LYS A 26 -15.71 -0.96 -3.46
C LYS A 26 -16.01 -0.25 -4.78
N LEU A 27 -15.02 0.40 -5.39
CA LEU A 27 -15.18 1.03 -6.71
C LEU A 27 -15.55 0.00 -7.78
N LEU A 28 -14.90 -1.17 -7.77
CA LEU A 28 -15.19 -2.29 -8.66
C LEU A 28 -16.61 -2.83 -8.43
N GLU A 29 -17.02 -3.08 -7.18
CA GLU A 29 -18.37 -3.50 -6.83
C GLU A 29 -19.43 -2.51 -7.34
N MET A 30 -19.24 -1.22 -7.08
CA MET A 30 -20.14 -0.17 -7.56
C MET A 30 -20.18 -0.08 -9.09
N SER A 31 -19.06 -0.35 -9.76
CA SER A 31 -18.97 -0.35 -11.24
C SER A 31 -19.82 -1.44 -11.88
N VAL A 32 -19.76 -2.66 -11.32
CA VAL A 32 -20.47 -3.85 -11.81
C VAL A 32 -21.97 -3.70 -11.55
N ASN A 33 -22.33 -3.14 -10.40
CA ASN A 33 -23.72 -2.87 -10.04
C ASN A 33 -24.34 -1.66 -10.77
N GLY A 34 -23.56 -0.92 -11.56
CA GLY A 34 -24.07 0.24 -12.31
C GLY A 34 -24.38 1.47 -11.45
N PHE A 35 -23.73 1.60 -10.29
CA PHE A 35 -23.99 2.65 -9.30
C PHE A 35 -22.94 3.76 -9.26
N LEU A 36 -21.99 3.78 -10.20
CA LEU A 36 -21.00 4.84 -10.28
C LEU A 36 -21.60 6.14 -10.84
N SER A 37 -21.22 7.25 -10.23
CA SER A 37 -21.33 8.59 -10.83
C SER A 37 -20.36 8.74 -12.01
N GLU A 38 -20.44 9.84 -12.76
CA GLU A 38 -19.50 10.16 -13.84
C GLU A 38 -18.04 10.15 -13.35
N VAL A 39 -17.76 10.83 -12.23
CA VAL A 39 -16.44 10.81 -11.57
C VAL A 39 -16.03 9.39 -11.15
N GLY A 40 -17.00 8.58 -10.72
CA GLY A 40 -16.77 7.16 -10.42
C GLY A 40 -16.38 6.36 -11.65
N GLN A 41 -17.02 6.61 -12.80
CA GLN A 41 -16.72 5.93 -14.08
C GLN A 41 -15.32 6.30 -14.59
N GLU A 42 -14.91 7.56 -14.44
CA GLU A 42 -13.55 8.01 -14.73
C GLU A 42 -12.54 7.30 -13.83
N SER A 43 -12.76 7.33 -12.52
CA SER A 43 -11.90 6.65 -11.53
C SER A 43 -11.76 5.16 -11.83
N PHE A 44 -12.87 4.48 -12.17
CA PHE A 44 -12.84 3.06 -12.51
C PHE A 44 -12.09 2.79 -13.82
N SER A 45 -12.24 3.67 -14.81
CA SER A 45 -11.50 3.57 -16.07
C SER A 45 -10.01 3.84 -15.89
N GLU A 46 -9.62 4.74 -14.99
CA GLU A 46 -8.22 4.94 -14.62
C GLU A 46 -7.62 3.74 -13.90
N LEU A 47 -8.36 3.15 -12.96
CA LEU A 47 -7.94 1.92 -12.28
C LEU A 47 -7.68 0.81 -13.30
N HIS A 48 -8.63 0.57 -14.22
CA HIS A 48 -8.49 -0.41 -15.29
C HIS A 48 -7.23 -0.17 -16.13
N LYS A 49 -6.97 1.09 -16.55
CA LYS A 49 -5.76 1.44 -17.31
C LYS A 49 -4.47 1.19 -16.52
N LYS A 50 -4.42 1.55 -15.24
CA LYS A 50 -3.23 1.33 -14.39
C LYS A 50 -2.93 -0.16 -14.23
N VAL A 51 -3.97 -0.97 -13.98
CA VAL A 51 -3.85 -2.42 -13.82
C VAL A 51 -3.38 -3.06 -15.12
N LEU A 52 -4.02 -2.73 -16.24
CA LEU A 52 -3.66 -3.28 -17.55
C LEU A 52 -2.23 -2.88 -17.97
N GLY A 53 -1.80 -1.68 -17.61
CA GLY A 53 -0.43 -1.21 -17.87
C GLY A 53 0.63 -1.82 -16.96
N GLY A 54 0.26 -2.66 -15.98
CA GLY A 54 1.19 -3.21 -14.99
C GLY A 54 1.75 -2.16 -14.01
N ASN A 55 1.21 -0.95 -14.02
CA ASN A 55 1.66 0.19 -13.19
C ASN A 55 0.74 0.42 -12.00
N TYR A 56 -0.08 -0.57 -11.67
CA TYR A 56 -0.95 -0.51 -10.53
C TYR A 56 -0.17 -0.86 -9.26
N GLN A 57 0.00 0.14 -8.41
CA GLN A 57 0.46 -0.03 -7.06
C GLN A 57 -0.30 0.97 -6.19
N GLU A 58 -0.93 0.47 -5.12
CA GLU A 58 -1.54 1.32 -4.12
C GLU A 58 -0.64 1.38 -2.90
N TRP A 59 -0.26 2.60 -2.53
CA TRP A 59 0.58 2.86 -1.39
C TRP A 59 -0.29 3.11 -0.17
N PHE A 60 0.03 2.44 0.93
CA PHE A 60 -0.68 2.57 2.18
C PHE A 60 -0.48 3.98 2.74
N HIS A 61 -1.59 4.70 2.95
CA HIS A 61 -1.60 6.12 3.31
C HIS A 61 -0.80 7.04 2.37
N ASP A 62 -0.76 6.70 1.07
CA ASP A 62 0.00 7.41 0.04
C ASP A 62 1.53 7.47 0.29
N ILE A 63 2.05 6.55 1.10
CA ILE A 63 3.49 6.47 1.42
C ILE A 63 4.17 5.51 0.45
N GLU A 64 4.93 6.05 -0.50
CA GLU A 64 5.65 5.25 -1.49
C GLU A 64 6.55 4.18 -0.84
N GLY A 65 6.44 2.95 -1.34
CA GLY A 65 7.13 1.78 -0.79
C GLY A 65 6.35 1.07 0.32
N LEU A 66 5.35 1.70 0.95
CA LEU A 66 4.58 1.09 2.03
C LEU A 66 3.29 0.47 1.51
N THR A 67 3.02 -0.79 1.81
CA THR A 67 1.75 -1.46 1.47
C THR A 67 1.16 -2.13 2.71
N LYS A 68 -0.15 -2.38 2.67
CA LYS A 68 -0.87 -3.12 3.71
C LYS A 68 -1.75 -4.18 3.04
N ASP A 69 -1.68 -5.42 3.51
CA ASP A 69 -2.57 -6.49 3.04
C ASP A 69 -3.89 -6.55 3.83
N HIS A 70 -4.81 -7.41 3.37
CA HIS A 70 -6.11 -7.61 4.00
C HIS A 70 -6.05 -8.17 5.43
N HIS A 71 -4.95 -8.80 5.82
CA HIS A 71 -4.74 -9.33 7.15
C HIS A 71 -4.16 -8.29 8.10
N GLY A 72 -3.72 -7.14 7.58
CA GLY A 72 -3.12 -6.06 8.34
C GLY A 72 -1.61 -6.06 8.36
N TYR A 73 -0.94 -6.97 7.65
CA TYR A 73 0.52 -6.94 7.53
C TYR A 73 0.95 -5.77 6.66
N ILE A 74 1.99 -5.09 7.13
CA ILE A 74 2.59 -3.91 6.53
C ILE A 74 3.92 -4.31 5.91
N TYR A 75 4.11 -3.94 4.65
CA TYR A 75 5.32 -4.24 3.90
C TYR A 75 6.01 -2.96 3.44
N TRP A 76 7.33 -2.95 3.53
CA TRP A 76 8.19 -1.91 2.98
C TRP A 76 8.93 -2.48 1.77
N LYS A 77 8.62 -1.98 0.57
CA LYS A 77 9.17 -2.43 -0.72
C LYS A 77 9.07 -3.94 -0.96
N GLY A 78 8.09 -4.59 -0.32
CA GLY A 78 7.84 -6.03 -0.41
C GLY A 78 8.25 -6.81 0.84
N ASP A 79 9.04 -6.22 1.74
CA ASP A 79 9.51 -6.88 2.95
C ASP A 79 8.59 -6.59 4.13
N HIS A 80 8.19 -7.62 4.87
CA HIS A 80 7.28 -7.48 6.01
C HIS A 80 7.97 -6.75 7.17
N VAL A 81 7.37 -5.64 7.61
CA VAL A 81 7.94 -4.74 8.63
C VAL A 81 7.07 -4.55 9.88
N GLU A 82 5.76 -4.79 9.82
CA GLU A 82 4.85 -4.69 10.98
C GLU A 82 3.47 -5.31 10.68
N HIS A 83 2.63 -5.49 11.69
CA HIS A 83 1.22 -5.84 11.61
C HIS A 83 0.34 -4.81 12.34
N TYR A 84 -0.62 -4.22 11.64
CA TYR A 84 -1.55 -3.22 12.17
C TYR A 84 -2.93 -3.80 12.44
N SER A 85 -3.44 -3.53 13.65
CA SER A 85 -4.77 -3.94 14.11
C SER A 85 -5.66 -2.77 14.59
N PHE A 86 -5.38 -1.55 14.13
CA PHE A 86 -6.16 -0.35 14.44
C PHE A 86 -7.65 -0.51 14.07
N ARG A 87 -8.55 0.05 14.88
CA ARG A 87 -10.00 -0.01 14.69
C ARG A 87 -10.61 1.37 14.49
N GLY A 88 -10.69 1.83 13.24
CA GLY A 88 -11.42 3.05 12.86
C GLY A 88 -10.69 4.38 13.09
N ASP A 89 -9.50 4.36 13.69
CA ASP A 89 -8.69 5.56 13.94
C ASP A 89 -7.72 5.86 12.78
N TYR A 90 -8.27 6.37 11.68
CA TYR A 90 -7.50 6.65 10.45
C TYR A 90 -6.26 7.51 10.70
N GLU A 91 -6.39 8.61 11.46
CA GLU A 91 -5.27 9.53 11.71
C GLU A 91 -4.18 8.90 12.59
N VAL A 92 -4.56 8.03 13.53
CA VAL A 92 -3.59 7.33 14.38
C VAL A 92 -2.83 6.28 13.56
N GLU A 93 -3.54 5.51 12.74
CA GLU A 93 -2.92 4.53 11.84
C GLU A 93 -2.00 5.22 10.82
N LYS A 94 -2.42 6.37 10.29
CA LYS A 94 -1.62 7.16 9.36
C LYS A 94 -0.35 7.68 10.00
N ALA A 95 -0.43 8.22 11.21
CA ALA A 95 0.74 8.68 11.94
C ALA A 95 1.73 7.53 12.21
N ALA A 96 1.23 6.37 12.62
CA ALA A 96 2.04 5.17 12.81
C ALA A 96 2.72 4.73 11.50
N ALA A 97 1.98 4.74 10.38
CA ALA A 97 2.51 4.39 9.06
C ALA A 97 3.63 5.35 8.61
N GLN A 98 3.46 6.65 8.86
CA GLN A 98 4.47 7.67 8.55
C GLN A 98 5.74 7.47 9.37
N GLU A 99 5.59 7.18 10.67
CA GLU A 99 6.72 6.88 11.53
C GLU A 99 7.46 5.63 11.07
N LEU A 100 6.74 4.52 10.83
CA LEU A 100 7.31 3.27 10.35
C LEU A 100 8.09 3.46 9.04
N ALA A 101 7.53 4.22 8.09
CA ALA A 101 8.22 4.54 6.85
C ALA A 101 9.48 5.38 7.07
N ALA A 102 9.47 6.32 8.01
CA ALA A 102 10.66 7.08 8.37
C ALA A 102 11.76 6.17 8.96
N ARG A 103 11.39 5.20 9.80
CA ARG A 103 12.32 4.19 10.34
C ARG A 103 12.92 3.34 9.22
N CYS A 104 12.10 2.85 8.30
CA CYS A 104 12.57 2.03 7.18
C CYS A 104 13.56 2.80 6.29
N LYS A 105 13.24 4.05 5.94
CA LYS A 105 14.16 4.93 5.18
C LYS A 105 15.48 5.16 5.91
N HIS A 106 15.43 5.35 7.23
CA HIS A 106 16.64 5.53 8.05
C HIS A 106 17.52 4.28 8.01
N LEU A 107 16.93 3.10 8.21
CA LEU A 107 17.64 1.82 8.13
C LEU A 107 18.31 1.65 6.77
N GLU A 108 17.58 1.90 5.67
CA GLU A 108 18.15 1.86 4.32
C GLU A 108 19.33 2.83 4.16
N ALA A 109 19.23 4.05 4.71
CA ALA A 109 20.29 5.05 4.60
C ALA A 109 21.58 4.66 5.35
N ILE A 110 21.47 3.85 6.41
CA ILE A 110 22.63 3.33 7.16
C ILE A 110 23.06 1.93 6.69
N GLY A 111 22.46 1.41 5.61
CA GLY A 111 22.80 0.10 5.04
C GLY A 111 22.25 -1.10 5.81
N VAL A 112 21.20 -0.89 6.62
CA VAL A 112 20.49 -1.93 7.36
C VAL A 112 19.18 -2.26 6.65
N GLU A 113 18.89 -3.54 6.50
CA GLU A 113 17.65 -4.01 5.87
C GLU A 113 16.44 -3.78 6.79
N PRO A 114 15.36 -3.12 6.32
CA PRO A 114 14.12 -2.99 7.08
C PRO A 114 13.44 -4.34 7.28
N SER A 115 13.06 -4.63 8.52
CA SER A 115 12.29 -5.81 8.90
C SER A 115 11.54 -5.51 10.18
N VAL A 116 10.63 -6.40 10.60
CA VAL A 116 10.01 -6.30 11.94
C VAL A 116 11.08 -6.17 13.03
N ILE A 117 12.19 -6.92 12.92
CA ILE A 117 13.26 -6.89 13.93
C ILE A 117 13.93 -5.52 13.98
N THR A 118 14.39 -5.00 12.84
CA THR A 118 15.20 -3.77 12.79
C THR A 118 14.36 -2.49 12.91
N ALA A 119 13.14 -2.49 12.38
CA ALA A 119 12.24 -1.32 12.38
C ALA A 119 11.39 -1.18 13.65
N ILE A 120 11.16 -2.28 14.38
CA ILE A 120 10.30 -2.31 15.56
C ILE A 120 11.09 -2.72 16.80
N TRP A 121 11.54 -3.97 16.86
CA TRP A 121 12.11 -4.55 18.09
C TRP A 121 13.46 -3.94 18.49
N GLN A 122 14.30 -3.61 17.51
CA GLN A 122 15.66 -3.09 17.71
C GLN A 122 15.80 -1.63 17.28
N TRP A 123 14.70 -0.92 17.02
CA TRP A 123 14.74 0.44 16.50
C TRP A 123 15.64 1.38 17.33
N GLU A 124 15.62 1.23 18.65
CA GLU A 124 16.41 2.06 19.55
C GLU A 124 17.92 1.94 19.34
N GLU A 125 18.41 0.79 18.83
CA GLU A 125 19.81 0.55 18.51
C GLU A 125 20.25 1.33 17.26
N TYR A 126 19.33 1.59 16.32
CA TYR A 126 19.63 2.18 15.02
C TYR A 126 19.30 3.68 14.92
N GLN A 127 18.34 4.18 15.72
CA GLN A 127 17.78 5.54 15.58
C GLN A 127 18.82 6.68 15.63
N ASN A 128 19.96 6.46 16.29
CA ASN A 128 21.03 7.45 16.46
C ASN A 128 22.23 7.24 15.52
N ILE A 129 22.23 6.19 14.71
CA ILE A 129 23.30 5.92 13.74
C ILE A 129 23.11 6.85 12.54
N THR A 130 24.14 7.59 12.17
CA THR A 130 24.11 8.45 10.99
C THR A 130 24.70 7.73 9.77
N PRO A 131 24.16 7.97 8.55
CA PRO A 131 24.76 7.46 7.34
C PRO A 131 26.23 7.91 7.25
N ALA A 132 27.13 6.97 6.91
CA ALA A 132 28.51 7.33 6.64
C ALA A 132 28.52 8.34 5.48
N GLN A 133 29.08 9.53 5.71
CA GLN A 133 29.27 10.51 4.65
C GLN A 133 30.12 9.88 3.55
N SER A 134 29.51 9.62 2.40
CA SER A 134 30.21 9.12 1.23
C SER A 134 31.07 10.26 0.69
N ASN A 135 32.40 10.18 0.86
CA ASN A 135 33.36 11.08 0.23
C ASN A 135 33.45 10.82 -1.27
#